data_AF-A0A7K4SA86-F1
#
_entry.id   AF-A0A7K4SA86-F1
#
_cell.length_a   1.000
_cell.length_b   1.000
_cell.length_c   1.000
_cell.angle_alpha   90.00
_cell.angle_beta   90.00
_cell.angle_gamma   90.00
#
_symmetry.space_group_name_H-M   'P 1'
#
loop_
_entity.id
_entity.type
_entity.pdbx_description
1 polymer ?
#
loop_
_entity_poly.entity_id
_entity_poly.type
_entity_poly.pdbx_seq_one_letter_code
_entity_poly.pdbx_strand_id
1 'polypeptide(L)'
;GTTALYLFLGMHPDLSSNYPSSETFEEIQFFNGHNYHKGIDWYMEFFPIPSNTTSDFYFEKSANYFDSEVAPRRAAALLSKAKVITILINPADRAYSWYQV
;
A
#
# COMPACT_ATOMS: atom_id res chain seq x y z
N GLY A 1 -13.29 0.09 1.43
CA GLY A 1 -13.22 -0.04 -0.04
C GLY A 1 -11.87 -0.52 -0.56
N THR A 2 -10.76 -0.11 0.07
CA THR A 2 -9.39 -0.40 -0.38
C THR A 2 -9.00 -1.88 -0.30
N THR A 3 -9.46 -2.62 0.71
CA THR A 3 -9.20 -4.07 0.84
C THR A 3 -9.85 -4.88 -0.28
N ALA A 4 -11.04 -4.50 -0.75
CA ALA A 4 -11.68 -5.16 -1.89
C ALA A 4 -10.87 -4.97 -3.18
N LEU A 5 -10.39 -3.75 -3.46
CA LEU A 5 -9.51 -3.49 -4.60
C LEU A 5 -8.21 -4.29 -4.50
N TYR A 6 -7.59 -4.33 -3.32
CA TYR A 6 -6.37 -5.10 -3.08
C TYR A 6 -6.55 -6.58 -3.44
N LEU A 7 -7.64 -7.21 -2.97
CA LEU A 7 -7.96 -8.60 -3.29
C LEU A 7 -8.23 -8.81 -4.78
N PHE A 8 -8.92 -7.88 -5.44
CA PHE A 8 -9.24 -8.00 -6.86
C PHE A 8 -8.03 -7.80 -7.76
N LEU A 9 -7.12 -6.88 -7.44
CA LEU A 9 -5.87 -6.70 -8.16
C LEU A 9 -4.95 -7.93 -8.02
N GLY A 10 -4.92 -8.54 -6.83
CA GLY A 10 -4.12 -9.76 -6.58
C GLY A 10 -4.59 -11.00 -7.34
N MET A 11 -5.77 -10.97 -7.98
CA MET A 11 -6.23 -12.05 -8.86
C MET A 11 -5.69 -11.93 -10.29
N HIS A 12 -5.09 -10.79 -10.67
CA HIS A 12 -4.55 -10.60 -12.01
C HIS A 12 -3.15 -11.24 -12.11
N PRO A 13 -2.85 -12.06 -13.14
CA PRO A 13 -1.62 -12.83 -13.23
C PRO A 13 -0.34 -11.96 -13.27
N ASP A 14 -0.43 -10.76 -13.82
CA ASP A 14 0.72 -9.84 -13.93
C ASP A 14 0.89 -8.90 -12.72
N LEU A 15 0.03 -9.03 -11.69
CA LEU A 15 0.08 -8.20 -10.49
C LEU A 15 0.33 -9.06 -9.26
N SER A 16 1.30 -8.66 -8.44
CA SER A 16 1.63 -9.33 -7.19
C SER A 16 1.54 -8.35 -6.03
N SER A 17 0.80 -8.73 -4.99
CA SER A 17 0.70 -7.95 -3.76
C SER A 17 1.89 -8.22 -2.83
N ASN A 18 2.03 -7.40 -1.79
CA ASN A 18 2.96 -7.66 -0.70
C ASN A 18 2.57 -8.89 0.14
N TYR A 19 3.54 -9.43 0.88
CA TYR A 19 3.30 -10.35 1.96
C TYR A 19 2.60 -9.65 3.15
N PRO A 20 1.74 -10.35 3.90
CA PRO A 20 1.05 -9.76 5.03
C PRO A 20 2.00 -9.49 6.20
N SER A 21 1.80 -8.35 6.84
CA SER A 21 2.40 -7.99 8.13
C SER A 21 1.65 -8.66 9.28
N SER A 22 2.38 -9.09 10.32
CA SER A 22 1.76 -9.61 11.54
C SER A 22 1.06 -8.54 12.38
N GLU A 23 1.39 -7.26 12.17
CA GLU A 23 0.84 -6.13 12.94
C GLU A 23 -0.27 -5.41 12.17
N THR A 24 -0.10 -5.27 10.85
CA THR A 24 -0.92 -4.41 9.99
C THR A 24 -1.61 -5.16 8.85
N PHE A 25 -1.60 -6.50 8.90
CA PHE A 25 -2.26 -7.38 7.95
C PHE A 25 -1.83 -7.11 6.51
N GLU A 26 -2.75 -6.80 5.58
CA GLU A 26 -2.39 -6.52 4.19
C GLU A 26 -1.62 -5.19 4.00
N GLU A 27 -1.66 -4.29 4.99
CA GLU A 27 -1.02 -2.97 4.89
C GLU A 27 0.43 -3.01 5.39
N ILE A 28 1.35 -2.36 4.68
CA ILE A 28 2.74 -2.23 5.13
C ILE A 28 2.89 -1.03 6.08
N GLN A 29 2.16 0.05 5.82
CA GLN A 29 2.22 1.31 6.58
C GLN A 29 3.66 1.81 6.74
N PHE A 30 4.43 1.81 5.65
CA PHE A 30 5.83 2.22 5.66
C PHE A 30 5.98 3.75 5.64
N PHE A 31 5.30 4.45 4.73
CA PHE A 31 5.56 5.87 4.49
C PHE A 31 4.93 6.84 5.51
N ASN A 32 3.89 6.43 6.24
CA ASN A 32 3.09 7.30 7.11
C ASN A 32 3.67 7.54 8.51
N GLY A 33 4.50 6.63 9.04
CA GLY A 33 4.82 6.64 10.47
C GLY A 33 6.22 6.16 10.83
N HIS A 34 6.31 5.41 11.93
CA HIS A 34 7.56 4.95 12.53
C HIS A 34 8.25 3.86 11.71
N ASN A 35 7.49 3.05 10.95
CA ASN A 35 8.03 2.00 10.09
C ASN A 35 9.01 2.53 9.05
N TYR A 36 8.86 3.80 8.63
CA TYR A 36 9.83 4.45 7.75
C TYR A 36 11.27 4.43 8.30
N HIS A 37 11.42 4.47 9.63
CA HIS A 37 12.72 4.47 10.28
C HIS A 37 13.35 3.06 10.38
N LYS A 38 12.59 2.00 10.07
CA LYS A 38 13.12 0.63 9.97
C LYS A 38 13.99 0.43 8.71
N GLY A 39 13.97 1.39 7.78
CA GLY A 39 14.83 1.40 6.61
C GLY A 39 14.20 0.76 5.38
N ILE A 40 14.87 0.91 4.24
CA ILE A 40 14.40 0.43 2.94
C ILE A 40 14.43 -1.10 2.87
N ASP A 41 15.44 -1.73 3.48
CA ASP A 41 15.56 -3.19 3.49
C ASP A 41 14.33 -3.83 4.15
N TRP A 42 13.87 -3.28 5.28
CA TRP A 42 12.63 -3.70 5.94
C TRP A 42 11.41 -3.57 5.01
N TYR A 43 11.32 -2.51 4.21
CA TYR A 43 10.22 -2.35 3.24
C TYR A 43 10.30 -3.39 2.11
N MET A 44 11.50 -3.71 1.64
CA MET A 44 11.72 -4.66 0.56
C MET A 44 11.41 -6.11 0.96
N GLU A 45 11.53 -6.48 2.23
CA GLU A 45 11.18 -7.81 2.77
C GLU A 45 9.71 -8.18 2.55
N PHE A 46 8.82 -7.19 2.36
CA PHE A 46 7.40 -7.41 2.07
C PHE A 46 7.11 -7.79 0.63
N PHE A 47 8.09 -7.73 -0.27
CA PHE A 47 7.90 -8.04 -1.68
C PHE A 47 8.67 -9.32 -2.05
N PRO A 48 8.12 -10.16 -2.94
CA PRO A 48 8.84 -11.29 -3.47
C PRO A 48 10.10 -10.81 -4.23
N ILE A 49 11.10 -11.68 -4.29
CA ILE A 49 12.33 -11.39 -5.03
C ILE A 49 11.96 -11.25 -6.52
N PRO A 50 12.35 -10.15 -7.19
CA PRO A 50 12.04 -9.93 -8.60
C PRO A 50 12.49 -11.13 -9.43
N SER A 51 11.55 -11.75 -10.13
CA SER A 51 11.87 -12.77 -11.11
C SER A 51 12.57 -12.11 -12.31
N ASN A 52 13.42 -12.84 -13.05
CA ASN A 52 14.02 -12.34 -14.29
C ASN A 52 12.99 -12.13 -15.43
N THR A 53 11.70 -12.31 -15.15
CA THR A 53 10.60 -12.10 -16.09
C THR A 53 10.17 -10.63 -16.08
N THR A 54 10.01 -10.05 -17.27
CA THR A 54 9.82 -8.62 -17.53
C THR A 54 8.43 -8.07 -17.15
N SER A 55 7.58 -8.85 -16.47
CA SER A 55 6.13 -8.61 -16.39
C SER A 55 5.56 -8.45 -14.97
N ASP A 56 6.36 -8.61 -13.92
CA ASP A 56 5.82 -8.64 -12.55
C ASP A 56 5.68 -7.21 -11.99
N PHE A 57 4.45 -6.73 -11.88
CA PHE A 57 4.14 -5.46 -11.21
C PHE A 57 3.77 -5.71 -9.75
N TYR A 58 4.52 -5.08 -8.84
CA TYR A 58 4.22 -5.12 -7.42
C TYR A 58 3.35 -3.95 -6.98
N PHE A 59 2.47 -4.21 -6.02
CA PHE A 59 1.68 -3.16 -5.38
C PHE A 59 1.51 -3.44 -3.88
N GLU A 60 1.33 -2.37 -3.12
CA GLU A 60 0.91 -2.42 -1.72
C GLU A 60 -0.29 -1.50 -1.51
N LYS A 61 -1.03 -1.73 -0.43
CA LYS A 61 -2.17 -0.90 -0.05
C LYS A 61 -2.05 -0.51 1.42
N SER A 62 -1.93 0.79 1.68
CA SER A 62 -1.98 1.36 3.03
C SER A 62 -2.95 2.54 3.04
N ALA A 63 -4.11 2.39 3.67
CA ALA A 63 -5.16 3.44 3.65
C ALA A 63 -4.71 4.73 4.36
N ASN A 64 -3.86 4.58 5.38
CA ASN A 64 -3.31 5.66 6.21
C ASN A 64 -2.23 6.52 5.51
N TYR A 65 -2.00 6.32 4.20
CA TYR A 65 -1.13 7.21 3.43
C TYR A 65 -1.86 8.46 2.97
N PHE A 66 -3.18 8.38 2.75
CA PHE A 66 -3.93 9.47 2.15
C PHE A 66 -4.04 10.70 3.07
N ASP A 67 -4.15 10.47 4.38
CA ASP A 67 -4.23 11.50 5.42
C ASP A 67 -2.87 11.86 6.04
N SER A 68 -1.79 11.17 5.65
CA SER A 68 -0.44 11.44 6.15
C SER A 68 0.23 12.60 5.41
N GLU A 69 0.66 13.63 6.15
CA GLU A 69 1.36 14.78 5.58
C GLU A 69 2.77 14.44 5.04
N VAL A 70 3.43 13.44 5.63
CA VAL A 70 4.82 13.08 5.31
C VAL A 70 4.91 12.01 4.22
N ALA A 71 3.89 11.18 4.07
CA ALA A 71 3.90 10.04 3.14
C ALA A 71 4.15 10.45 1.67
N PRO A 72 3.53 11.52 1.11
CA PRO A 72 3.74 11.89 -0.29
C PRO A 72 5.20 12.19 -0.62
N ARG A 73 5.90 12.94 0.25
CA ARG A 73 7.30 13.32 0.04
C ARG A 73 8.23 12.13 0.14
N ARG A 74 8.00 11.24 1.12
CA ARG A 74 8.80 10.02 1.32
C ARG A 74 8.61 9.03 0.17
N ALA A 75 7.36 8.81 -0.24
CA ALA A 75 7.03 7.93 -1.36
C ALA A 75 7.62 8.46 -2.67
N ALA A 76 7.52 9.77 -2.94
CA ALA A 76 8.12 10.37 -4.14
C ALA A 76 9.65 10.29 -4.16
N ALA A 77 10.31 10.39 -3.00
CA ALA A 77 11.76 10.28 -2.89
C ALA A 77 12.26 8.85 -3.18
N LEU A 78 11.55 7.83 -2.70
CA LEU A 78 11.95 6.43 -2.88
C LEU A 78 11.44 5.85 -4.21
N LEU A 79 10.19 6.11 -4.57
CA LEU A 79 9.45 5.50 -5.67
C LEU A 79 8.87 6.57 -6.61
N SER A 80 9.75 7.43 -7.17
CA SER A 80 9.36 8.57 -8.02
C SER A 80 8.49 8.22 -9.24
N LYS A 81 8.51 6.97 -9.70
CA LYS A 81 7.73 6.47 -10.85
C LYS A 81 6.51 5.62 -10.46
N ALA A 82 6.27 5.41 -9.16
CA ALA A 82 5.13 4.62 -8.72
C ALA A 82 3.80 5.25 -9.14
N LYS A 83 2.81 4.39 -9.38
CA LYS A 83 1.44 4.82 -9.64
C LYS A 83 0.71 4.94 -8.32
N VAL A 84 0.03 6.07 -8.11
CA VAL A 84 -0.77 6.32 -6.91
C VAL A 84 -2.24 6.12 -7.26
N ILE A 85 -2.93 5.25 -6.52
CA ILE A 85 -4.36 4.97 -6.67
C ILE A 85 -5.06 5.36 -5.36
N THR A 86 -6.12 6.18 -5.47
CA THR A 86 -7.00 6.50 -4.34
C THR A 86 -8.44 6.15 -4.69
N ILE A 87 -9.22 5.72 -3.70
CA ILE A 87 -10.64 5.39 -3.85
C ILE A 87 -11.44 6.38 -3.02
N LEU A 88 -12.30 7.13 -3.69
CA LEU A 88 -13.19 8.10 -3.05
C LEU A 88 -14.64 7.60 -3.10
N ILE A 89 -15.35 7.80 -2.01
CA ILE A 89 -16.80 7.59 -1.89
C ILE A 89 -17.42 8.86 -1.28
N ASN A 90 -18.75 8.91 -1.14
CA ASN A 90 -19.40 10.02 -0.46
C ASN A 90 -18.81 10.22 0.94
N PRO A 91 -18.39 11.45 1.32
CA PRO A 91 -17.74 11.71 2.60
C PRO A 91 -18.63 11.39 3.81
N ALA A 92 -19.96 11.55 3.70
CA ALA A 92 -20.90 11.17 4.75
C ALA A 92 -20.90 9.65 4.97
N ASP A 93 -20.96 8.88 3.89
CA ASP A 93 -20.91 7.41 3.95
C ASP A 93 -19.55 6.91 4.44
N ARG A 94 -18.45 7.56 4.03
CA ARG A 94 -17.11 7.26 4.54
C ARG A 94 -17.02 7.51 6.04
N ALA A 95 -17.53 8.64 6.52
CA ALA A 95 -17.51 8.98 7.94
C ALA A 95 -18.36 8.00 8.75
N TYR A 96 -19.56 7.66 8.27
CA TYR A 96 -20.41 6.66 8.89
C TYR A 96 -19.75 5.28 8.94
N SER A 97 -19.16 4.83 7.83
CA SER A 97 -18.43 3.56 7.78
C SER A 97 -17.25 3.53 8.75
N TRP A 98 -16.54 4.65 8.95
CA TRP A 98 -15.45 4.73 9.92
C TRP A 98 -15.94 4.70 11.37
N TYR A 99 -17.14 5.20 11.64
CA TYR A 99 -17.74 5.17 12.98
C TYR A 99 -18.24 3.77 13.38
N GLN A 100 -18.69 2.98 12.40
CA GLN A 100 -19.21 1.62 12.63
C GLN A 100 -18.13 0.55 12.84
N VAL A 101 -16.87 0.89 12.53
CA VAL A 101 -15.69 0.03 12.65
C VAL A 101 -14.94 0.39 13.92
#